data_AF-A0A950YEM9-F1
#
_entry.id   AF-A0A950YEM9-F1
#
_cell.length_a   1.000
_cell.length_b   1.000
_cell.length_c   1.000
_cell.angle_alpha   90.00
_cell.angle_beta   90.00
_cell.angle_gamma   90.00
#
_symmetry.space_group_name_H-M   'P 1'
#
loop_
_entity.id
_entity.type
_entity.pdbx_description
1 polymer ?
#
loop_
_entity_poly.entity_id
_entity_poly.type
_entity_poly.pdbx_seq_one_letter_code
_entity_poly.pdbx_strand_id
1 'polypeptide(L)'
;SHSADTNVMLLAGACLGGGTVVNWANSLRPPTRVREQWDREFGLRGLAGAGFDQHLDAVWERLSVNDRCSQLNRPQRLMKAGAEALGWSFRTVQRNTDERRYSFETAGYLGFGDHTGAKQSTVKTYLQDASDRGAVLVTRCRAQQILVERERAGGAKAIWSDPDSGRRAQITVRAPQVVVACGALESPALLLRSGIGGPSVGHHLHLHPTTATIGYYPEDVEAWKGAPQAGLIEQHENIEQGHGFLIETPQYTTALAASALPYASAHAHKRLMSGFRHAATFIAVLRDRGHGRVTINRDGNPIVRYALSDELDLRNAGRAIEAQARLHAAAGAHEILAATGHGDPRAWRAGGRLEEFVACARRIPLGAGGWRLFSAHQMGTCRMGSDPRISVADPWGELHDVKGVWVGDASAFPTATGSNPMITILALAHCTAQAIAAAARGSARTAAA
;
A
#
# COMPACT_ATOMS: atom_id res chain seq x y z
N SER A 1 2.50 -8.32 9.82
CA SER A 1 1.79 -8.30 11.12
C SER A 1 0.29 -8.40 10.86
N HIS A 2 -0.56 -8.42 11.88
CA HIS A 2 -2.02 -8.30 11.74
C HIS A 2 -2.51 -7.07 12.48
N SER A 3 -3.68 -6.54 12.11
CA SER A 3 -4.43 -5.67 13.02
C SER A 3 -4.74 -6.42 14.33
N ALA A 4 -4.85 -5.69 15.43
CA ALA A 4 -5.05 -6.25 16.77
C ALA A 4 -6.37 -6.99 16.94
N ASP A 5 -7.35 -6.70 16.07
CA ASP A 5 -8.63 -7.41 15.94
C ASP A 5 -8.54 -8.59 14.95
N THR A 6 -7.36 -8.88 14.39
CA THR A 6 -7.08 -9.96 13.43
C THR A 6 -7.84 -9.89 12.11
N ASN A 7 -8.48 -8.75 11.83
CA ASN A 7 -9.30 -8.56 10.63
C ASN A 7 -8.48 -8.43 9.35
N VAL A 8 -7.30 -7.81 9.41
CA VAL A 8 -6.49 -7.49 8.22
C VAL A 8 -5.04 -7.89 8.44
N MET A 9 -4.47 -8.66 7.51
CA MET A 9 -3.03 -8.90 7.44
C MET A 9 -2.32 -7.68 6.86
N LEU A 10 -1.30 -7.18 7.55
CA LEU A 10 -0.54 -5.98 7.18
C LEU A 10 0.88 -6.36 6.73
N LEU A 11 1.24 -5.89 5.55
CA LEU A 11 2.58 -6.02 4.97
C LEU A 11 3.24 -4.64 4.94
N ALA A 12 4.44 -4.53 5.55
CA ALA A 12 5.22 -3.31 5.58
C ALA A 12 6.73 -3.65 5.54
N GLY A 13 7.51 -2.86 4.79
CA GLY A 13 8.95 -3.04 4.68
C GLY A 13 9.70 -2.44 5.87
N ALA A 14 10.53 -3.25 6.54
CA ALA A 14 11.34 -2.85 7.71
C ALA A 14 12.85 -2.81 7.39
N CYS A 15 13.21 -2.19 6.27
CA CYS A 15 14.60 -2.00 5.83
C CYS A 15 14.82 -0.55 5.34
N LEU A 16 16.07 -0.16 5.07
CA LEU A 16 16.37 1.12 4.44
C LEU A 16 15.63 1.20 3.10
N GLY A 17 14.90 2.29 2.84
CA GLY A 17 14.00 2.45 1.69
C GLY A 17 12.58 1.90 1.87
N GLY A 18 12.33 1.16 2.96
CA GLY A 18 11.01 0.73 3.40
C GLY A 18 10.27 -0.11 2.35
N GLY A 19 8.98 0.21 2.16
CA GLY A 19 8.13 -0.51 1.21
C GLY A 19 8.63 -0.47 -0.24
N THR A 20 9.42 0.53 -0.64
CA THR A 20 9.89 0.65 -2.03
C THR A 20 10.89 -0.44 -2.44
N VAL A 21 11.49 -1.14 -1.48
CA VAL A 21 12.41 -2.26 -1.72
C VAL A 21 11.64 -3.56 -1.95
N VAL A 22 10.48 -3.71 -1.30
CA VAL A 22 9.72 -4.98 -1.21
C VAL A 22 8.31 -4.88 -1.79
N ASN A 23 7.93 -3.75 -2.40
CA ASN A 23 6.67 -3.65 -3.12
C ASN A 23 6.77 -4.36 -4.48
N TRP A 24 5.75 -4.24 -5.29
CA TRP A 24 5.67 -4.87 -6.61
C TRP A 24 5.96 -3.94 -7.78
N ALA A 25 6.57 -2.78 -7.54
CA ALA A 25 7.03 -1.83 -8.58
C ALA A 25 5.96 -1.29 -9.55
N ASN A 26 4.67 -1.57 -9.32
CA ASN A 26 3.61 -0.96 -10.11
C ASN A 26 3.50 0.54 -9.78
N SER A 27 3.53 1.36 -10.83
CA SER A 27 3.61 2.82 -10.75
C SER A 27 2.36 3.42 -11.39
N LEU A 28 1.47 3.94 -10.55
CA LEU A 28 0.21 4.56 -10.95
C LEU A 28 0.18 6.00 -10.48
N ARG A 29 -0.31 6.91 -11.33
CA ARG A 29 -0.61 8.28 -10.89
C ARG A 29 -1.88 8.28 -10.05
N PRO A 30 -1.97 9.14 -9.02
CA PRO A 30 -3.20 9.30 -8.24
C PRO A 30 -4.35 9.75 -9.15
N PRO A 31 -5.55 9.17 -9.03
CA PRO A 31 -6.71 9.61 -9.81
C PRO A 31 -7.03 11.09 -9.57
N THR A 32 -7.33 11.83 -10.63
CA THR A 32 -7.65 13.27 -10.57
C THR A 32 -8.75 13.57 -9.57
N ARG A 33 -9.82 12.76 -9.54
CA ARG A 33 -10.94 12.90 -8.59
C ARG A 33 -10.52 12.89 -7.12
N VAL A 34 -9.48 12.12 -6.78
CA VAL A 34 -8.97 12.03 -5.40
C VAL A 34 -8.17 13.28 -5.05
N ARG A 35 -7.39 13.79 -6.01
CA ARG A 35 -6.65 15.05 -5.87
C ARG A 35 -7.62 16.23 -5.69
N GLU A 36 -8.67 16.29 -6.50
CA GLU A 36 -9.75 17.29 -6.39
C GLU A 36 -10.48 17.21 -5.05
N GLN A 37 -10.73 15.99 -4.55
CA GLN A 37 -11.30 15.80 -3.23
C GLN A 37 -10.39 16.37 -2.14
N TRP A 38 -9.10 16.07 -2.17
CA TRP A 38 -8.14 16.55 -1.17
C TRP A 38 -7.97 18.07 -1.19
N ASP A 39 -8.02 18.67 -2.37
CA ASP A 39 -8.05 20.13 -2.53
C ASP A 39 -9.31 20.71 -1.86
N ARG A 40 -10.49 20.28 -2.29
CA ARG A 40 -11.78 20.82 -1.88
C ARG A 40 -12.10 20.60 -0.40
N GLU A 41 -11.84 19.40 0.13
CA GLU A 41 -12.33 18.99 1.46
C GLU A 41 -11.28 19.17 2.56
N PHE A 42 -9.99 19.19 2.21
CA PHE A 42 -8.90 19.23 3.19
C PHE A 42 -7.96 20.43 3.02
N GLY A 43 -8.15 21.23 1.98
CA GLY A 43 -7.39 22.46 1.76
C GLY A 43 -5.99 22.24 1.19
N LEU A 44 -5.72 21.06 0.61
CA LEU A 44 -4.48 20.79 -0.13
C LEU A 44 -4.58 21.39 -1.53
N ARG A 45 -4.57 22.73 -1.58
CA ARG A 45 -4.85 23.51 -2.79
C ARG A 45 -3.84 23.26 -3.90
N GLY A 46 -4.33 23.14 -5.12
CA GLY A 46 -3.49 22.97 -6.32
C GLY A 46 -3.07 21.52 -6.55
N LEU A 47 -3.50 20.57 -5.71
CA LEU A 47 -3.18 19.16 -5.92
C LEU A 47 -3.72 18.63 -7.23
N ALA A 48 -4.86 19.09 -7.73
CA ALA A 48 -5.39 18.69 -9.04
C ALA A 48 -4.81 19.49 -10.22
N GLY A 49 -3.95 20.48 -9.95
CA GLY A 49 -3.39 21.39 -10.95
C GLY A 49 -2.00 20.99 -11.47
N ALA A 50 -1.53 21.77 -12.44
CA ALA A 50 -0.26 21.57 -13.14
C ALA A 50 0.96 21.63 -12.19
N GLY A 51 0.89 22.45 -11.13
CA GLY A 51 1.93 22.50 -10.11
C GLY A 51 2.21 21.13 -9.47
N PHE A 52 1.17 20.37 -9.10
CA PHE A 52 1.37 19.02 -8.55
C PHE A 52 1.80 17.99 -9.62
N ASP A 53 1.39 18.18 -10.88
CA ASP A 53 1.84 17.33 -11.99
C ASP A 53 3.35 17.40 -12.18
N GLN A 54 3.97 18.56 -11.97
CA GLN A 54 5.44 18.70 -12.00
C GLN A 54 6.13 17.84 -10.93
N HIS A 55 5.54 17.72 -9.73
CA HIS A 55 6.08 16.84 -8.70
C HIS A 55 5.90 15.36 -9.08
N LEU A 56 4.78 15.00 -9.69
CA LEU A 56 4.56 13.65 -10.21
C LEU A 56 5.57 13.32 -11.32
N ASP A 57 5.81 14.25 -12.25
CA ASP A 57 6.75 14.10 -13.36
C ASP A 57 8.19 13.95 -12.87
N ALA A 58 8.62 14.77 -11.91
CA ALA A 58 9.94 14.67 -11.29
C ALA A 58 10.16 13.30 -10.62
N VAL A 59 9.16 12.78 -9.92
CA VAL A 59 9.20 11.42 -9.34
C VAL A 59 9.23 10.35 -10.42
N TRP A 60 8.39 10.50 -11.44
CA TRP A 60 8.28 9.57 -12.56
C TRP A 60 9.61 9.39 -13.28
N GLU A 61 10.29 10.52 -13.58
CA GLU A 61 11.60 10.57 -14.19
C GLU A 61 12.67 9.99 -13.25
N ARG A 62 12.71 10.43 -11.99
CA ARG A 62 13.76 10.00 -11.04
C ARG A 62 13.74 8.50 -10.78
N LEU A 63 12.56 7.89 -10.79
CA LEU A 63 12.37 6.45 -10.65
C LEU A 63 12.51 5.67 -11.98
N SER A 64 12.74 6.37 -13.10
CA SER A 64 12.83 5.79 -14.44
C SER A 64 11.62 4.92 -14.78
N VAL A 65 10.41 5.40 -14.46
CA VAL A 65 9.18 4.65 -14.68
C VAL A 65 8.94 4.46 -16.19
N ASN A 66 8.74 3.21 -16.61
CA ASN A 66 8.58 2.82 -18.01
C ASN A 66 7.60 1.64 -18.16
N ASP A 67 7.29 1.24 -19.39
CA ASP A 67 6.44 0.09 -19.74
C ASP A 67 7.22 -1.13 -20.28
N ARG A 68 8.54 -1.01 -20.42
CA ARG A 68 9.41 -2.03 -21.03
C ARG A 68 9.57 -3.29 -20.18
N CYS A 69 9.27 -3.19 -18.88
CA CYS A 69 9.27 -4.31 -17.93
C CYS A 69 7.86 -4.81 -17.58
N SER A 70 6.85 -4.48 -18.39
CA SER A 70 5.43 -4.78 -18.12
C SER A 70 4.89 -5.97 -18.91
N GLN A 71 5.76 -6.89 -19.31
CA GLN A 71 5.37 -8.13 -19.97
C GLN A 71 4.34 -8.89 -19.11
N LEU A 72 3.19 -9.23 -19.73
CA LEU A 72 2.12 -9.94 -19.03
C LEU A 72 2.50 -11.40 -18.78
N ASN A 73 2.49 -11.80 -17.52
CA ASN A 73 2.58 -13.21 -17.15
C ASN A 73 1.26 -13.95 -17.39
N ARG A 74 1.23 -15.28 -17.20
CA ARG A 74 0.04 -16.08 -17.50
C ARG A 74 -1.18 -15.68 -16.66
N PRO A 75 -1.09 -15.44 -15.33
CA PRO A 75 -2.20 -14.85 -14.57
C PRO A 75 -2.78 -13.58 -15.19
N GLN A 76 -1.93 -12.66 -15.65
CA GLN A 76 -2.39 -11.40 -16.25
C GLN A 76 -3.00 -11.58 -17.63
N ARG A 77 -2.49 -12.53 -18.43
CA ARG A 77 -3.11 -12.91 -19.71
C ARG A 77 -4.50 -13.54 -19.50
N LEU A 78 -4.65 -14.37 -18.46
CA LEU A 78 -5.97 -14.91 -18.06
C LEU A 78 -6.90 -13.79 -17.59
N MET A 79 -6.39 -12.86 -16.78
CA MET A 79 -7.13 -11.67 -16.35
C MET A 79 -7.59 -10.82 -17.54
N LYS A 80 -6.71 -10.59 -18.52
CA LYS A 80 -7.03 -9.87 -19.76
C LYS A 80 -8.11 -10.59 -20.57
N ALA A 81 -7.96 -11.89 -20.80
CA ALA A 81 -8.94 -12.68 -21.56
C ALA A 81 -10.31 -12.69 -20.89
N GLY A 82 -10.36 -12.85 -19.56
CA GLY A 82 -11.60 -12.76 -18.79
C GLY A 82 -12.23 -11.37 -18.87
N ALA A 83 -11.43 -10.31 -18.82
CA ALA A 83 -11.91 -8.94 -18.95
C ALA A 83 -12.50 -8.70 -20.34
N GLU A 84 -11.80 -9.11 -21.40
CA GLU A 84 -12.28 -9.02 -22.78
C GLU A 84 -13.60 -9.76 -22.99
N ALA A 85 -13.72 -10.99 -22.46
CA ALA A 85 -14.94 -11.78 -22.55
C ALA A 85 -16.14 -11.15 -21.82
N LEU A 86 -15.88 -10.36 -20.76
CA LEU A 86 -16.90 -9.63 -20.00
C LEU A 86 -17.14 -8.21 -20.53
N GLY A 87 -16.41 -7.77 -21.57
CA GLY A 87 -16.45 -6.41 -22.07
C GLY A 87 -15.88 -5.37 -21.10
N TRP A 88 -14.94 -5.78 -20.23
CA TRP A 88 -14.30 -4.91 -19.24
C TRP A 88 -13.02 -4.26 -19.76
N SER A 89 -12.68 -3.10 -19.20
CA SER A 89 -11.40 -2.42 -19.47
C SER A 89 -10.20 -3.25 -18.97
N PHE A 90 -9.11 -3.26 -19.71
CA PHE A 90 -7.82 -3.77 -19.24
C PHE A 90 -6.69 -2.87 -19.74
N ARG A 91 -5.72 -2.54 -18.88
CA ARG A 91 -4.50 -1.85 -19.26
C ARG A 91 -3.25 -2.47 -18.62
N THR A 92 -2.12 -2.30 -19.29
CA THR A 92 -0.80 -2.59 -18.74
C THR A 92 -0.35 -1.46 -17.82
N VAL A 93 0.33 -1.81 -16.74
CA VAL A 93 0.82 -0.85 -15.73
C VAL A 93 2.29 -0.55 -15.95
N GLN A 94 2.67 0.73 -15.82
CA GLN A 94 4.07 1.16 -15.89
C GLN A 94 4.79 0.89 -14.57
N ARG A 95 6.11 0.78 -14.62
CA ARG A 95 6.92 0.21 -13.54
C ARG A 95 8.26 0.94 -13.40
N ASN A 96 8.72 1.13 -12.17
CA ASN A 96 10.04 1.69 -11.85
C ASN A 96 11.11 0.58 -11.87
N THR A 97 11.36 0.00 -13.05
CA THR A 97 12.23 -1.18 -13.21
C THR A 97 13.19 -0.98 -14.38
N ASP A 98 14.47 -1.26 -14.16
CA ASP A 98 15.54 -1.20 -15.15
C ASP A 98 15.50 -2.43 -16.08
N GLU A 99 15.21 -2.18 -17.35
CA GLU A 99 15.10 -3.21 -18.39
C GLU A 99 16.37 -4.06 -18.54
N ARG A 100 17.55 -3.48 -18.27
CA ARG A 100 18.84 -4.15 -18.51
C ARG A 100 19.12 -5.24 -17.49
N ARG A 101 18.47 -5.16 -16.32
CA ARG A 101 18.62 -6.09 -15.21
C ARG A 101 17.39 -6.98 -15.04
N TYR A 102 16.25 -6.58 -15.60
CA TYR A 102 14.98 -7.27 -15.46
C TYR A 102 15.08 -8.73 -15.96
N SER A 103 14.50 -9.65 -15.17
CA SER A 103 14.35 -11.05 -15.53
C SER A 103 12.91 -11.48 -15.34
N PHE A 104 12.26 -11.91 -16.42
CA PHE A 104 10.90 -12.42 -16.36
C PHE A 104 10.80 -13.66 -15.45
N GLU A 105 11.78 -14.56 -15.50
CA GLU A 105 11.77 -15.82 -14.73
C GLU A 105 11.74 -15.60 -13.22
N THR A 106 12.27 -14.48 -12.74
CA THR A 106 12.43 -14.24 -11.31
C THR A 106 11.70 -13.00 -10.79
N ALA A 107 11.11 -12.18 -11.68
CA ALA A 107 10.32 -11.01 -11.31
C ALA A 107 9.10 -11.34 -10.42
N GLY A 108 8.65 -12.60 -10.36
CA GLY A 108 7.60 -13.01 -9.42
C GLY A 108 8.04 -13.00 -7.96
N TYR A 109 9.33 -12.89 -7.66
CA TYR A 109 9.86 -12.84 -6.29
C TYR A 109 10.08 -11.42 -5.75
N LEU A 110 9.78 -10.38 -6.54
CA LEU A 110 10.06 -8.97 -6.23
C LEU A 110 9.59 -8.52 -4.84
N GLY A 111 8.50 -9.08 -4.29
CA GLY A 111 8.00 -8.70 -2.98
C GLY A 111 8.80 -9.24 -1.79
N PHE A 112 9.81 -10.09 -2.03
CA PHE A 112 10.80 -10.53 -1.05
C PHE A 112 12.15 -9.83 -1.22
N GLY A 113 12.20 -8.82 -2.09
CA GLY A 113 13.44 -8.19 -2.55
C GLY A 113 13.76 -8.58 -3.98
N ASP A 114 14.30 -7.63 -4.73
CA ASP A 114 14.70 -7.84 -6.11
C ASP A 114 16.16 -8.28 -6.19
N HIS A 115 16.39 -9.58 -6.36
CA HIS A 115 17.75 -10.13 -6.47
C HIS A 115 18.46 -9.71 -7.76
N THR A 116 17.74 -9.27 -8.80
CA THR A 116 18.36 -8.76 -10.04
C THR A 116 18.86 -7.33 -9.86
N GLY A 117 18.34 -6.64 -8.85
CA GLY A 117 18.58 -5.22 -8.64
C GLY A 117 18.02 -4.33 -9.75
N ALA A 118 17.00 -4.77 -10.49
CA ALA A 118 16.32 -3.99 -11.53
C ALA A 118 15.42 -2.89 -10.95
N LYS A 119 14.77 -3.14 -9.82
CA LYS A 119 13.86 -2.21 -9.15
C LYS A 119 14.58 -0.89 -8.82
N GLN A 120 13.95 0.23 -9.19
CA GLN A 120 14.41 1.58 -8.86
C GLN A 120 13.75 2.03 -7.55
N SER A 121 14.12 1.37 -6.44
CA SER A 121 13.65 1.73 -5.09
C SER A 121 14.25 3.05 -4.63
N THR A 122 13.72 3.64 -3.55
CA THR A 122 14.25 4.91 -3.01
C THR A 122 15.67 4.77 -2.48
N VAL A 123 16.13 3.55 -2.17
CA VAL A 123 17.53 3.27 -1.81
C VAL A 123 18.46 3.61 -2.97
N LYS A 124 18.10 3.20 -4.19
CA LYS A 124 18.90 3.41 -5.40
C LYS A 124 18.69 4.77 -6.05
N THR A 125 17.66 5.48 -5.63
CA THR A 125 17.32 6.79 -6.17
C THR A 125 17.61 7.90 -5.16
N TYR A 126 16.59 8.40 -4.47
CA TYR A 126 16.71 9.56 -3.59
C TYR A 126 17.69 9.39 -2.42
N LEU A 127 17.78 8.20 -1.81
CA LEU A 127 18.71 7.97 -0.71
C LEU A 127 20.15 7.85 -1.19
N GLN A 128 20.37 7.29 -2.38
CA GLN A 128 21.69 7.30 -3.01
C GLN A 128 22.13 8.75 -3.30
N ASP A 129 21.27 9.56 -3.91
CA ASP A 129 21.57 10.98 -4.17
C ASP A 129 21.90 11.75 -2.89
N ALA A 130 21.15 11.48 -1.80
CA ALA A 130 21.40 12.09 -0.51
C ALA A 130 22.76 11.67 0.05
N SER A 131 23.08 10.37 -0.01
CA SER A 131 24.37 9.82 0.44
C SER A 131 25.54 10.41 -0.35
N ASP A 132 25.42 10.48 -1.68
CA ASP A 132 26.45 11.04 -2.57
C ASP A 132 26.70 12.53 -2.28
N ARG A 133 25.70 13.22 -1.71
CA ARG A 133 25.78 14.63 -1.26
C ARG A 133 26.14 14.79 0.22
N GLY A 134 26.55 13.71 0.89
CA GLY A 134 27.06 13.74 2.26
C GLY A 134 26.01 13.54 3.36
N ALA A 135 24.79 13.09 3.03
CA ALA A 135 23.82 12.70 4.05
C ALA A 135 24.31 11.46 4.82
N VAL A 136 24.21 11.51 6.14
CA VAL A 136 24.60 10.39 7.01
C VAL A 136 23.40 9.47 7.24
N LEU A 137 23.52 8.22 6.79
CA LEU A 137 22.49 7.19 6.97
C LEU A 137 22.84 6.27 8.14
N VAL A 138 22.06 6.33 9.23
CA VAL A 138 22.24 5.45 10.40
C VAL A 138 21.17 4.35 10.36
N THR A 139 21.56 3.15 9.94
CA THR A 139 20.66 1.98 9.93
C THR A 139 20.64 1.27 11.29
N ARG A 140 19.71 0.32 11.46
CA ARG A 140 19.48 -0.40 12.73
C ARG A 140 19.23 0.56 13.91
N CYS A 141 18.65 1.72 13.63
CA CYS A 141 18.41 2.80 14.59
C CYS A 141 16.92 3.14 14.63
N ARG A 142 16.27 2.89 15.77
CA ARG A 142 14.84 3.14 15.98
C ARG A 142 14.63 4.46 16.70
N ALA A 143 14.06 5.44 16.01
CA ALA A 143 13.62 6.71 16.61
C ALA A 143 12.60 6.45 17.75
N GLN A 144 12.88 7.01 18.92
CA GLN A 144 12.05 6.83 20.11
C GLN A 144 11.15 8.05 20.37
N GLN A 145 11.71 9.24 20.21
CA GLN A 145 11.07 10.49 20.63
C GLN A 145 11.58 11.67 19.79
N ILE A 146 10.68 12.57 19.43
CA ILE A 146 10.99 13.89 18.89
C ILE A 146 11.15 14.86 20.05
N LEU A 147 12.23 15.64 20.02
CA LEU A 147 12.52 16.65 21.04
C LEU A 147 11.83 17.95 20.64
N VAL A 148 11.15 18.58 21.60
CA VAL A 148 10.43 19.85 21.39
C VAL A 148 10.96 20.90 22.37
N GLU A 149 11.29 22.07 21.83
CA GLU A 149 11.79 23.22 22.57
C GLU A 149 10.96 24.44 22.19
N ARG A 150 10.20 25.00 23.15
CA ARG A 150 9.31 26.16 22.92
C ARG A 150 8.41 25.98 21.69
N GLU A 151 7.70 24.85 21.63
CA GLU A 151 6.78 24.50 20.52
C GLU A 151 7.45 24.38 19.14
N ARG A 152 8.77 24.15 19.12
CA ARG A 152 9.55 23.93 17.90
C ARG A 152 10.35 22.65 17.98
N ALA A 153 10.69 22.08 16.83
CA ALA A 153 11.59 20.94 16.73
C ALA A 153 12.97 21.28 17.36
N GLY A 154 13.39 20.44 18.30
CA GLY A 154 14.71 20.44 18.92
C GLY A 154 15.56 19.23 18.54
N GLY A 155 15.07 18.36 17.65
CA GLY A 155 15.76 17.16 17.17
C GLY A 155 15.03 15.85 17.52
N ALA A 156 15.78 14.74 17.64
CA ALA A 156 15.23 13.44 17.95
C ALA A 156 16.18 12.57 18.79
N LYS A 157 15.61 11.69 19.61
CA LYS A 157 16.29 10.59 20.30
C LYS A 157 15.98 9.28 19.59
N ALA A 158 16.99 8.44 19.45
CA ALA A 158 16.88 7.12 18.86
C ALA A 158 17.72 6.10 19.62
N ILE A 159 17.40 4.82 19.45
CA ILE A 159 18.21 3.70 19.95
C ILE A 159 18.79 2.98 18.74
N TRP A 160 20.10 2.98 18.64
CA TRP A 160 20.85 2.11 17.73
C TRP A 160 21.11 0.77 18.40
N SER A 161 20.98 -0.30 17.64
CA SER A 161 21.21 -1.67 18.10
C SER A 161 22.05 -2.43 17.08
N ASP A 162 23.10 -3.08 17.55
CA ASP A 162 23.86 -4.04 16.76
C ASP A 162 23.36 -5.47 17.06
N PRO A 163 22.73 -6.16 16.08
CA PRO A 163 22.25 -7.53 16.28
C PRO A 163 23.38 -8.53 16.53
N ASP A 164 24.58 -8.28 16.00
CA ASP A 164 25.68 -9.25 16.05
C ASP A 164 26.32 -9.28 17.44
N SER A 165 26.57 -8.11 18.03
CA SER A 165 27.12 -7.99 19.39
C SER A 165 26.07 -7.80 20.49
N GLY A 166 24.80 -7.56 20.13
CA GLY A 166 23.74 -7.17 21.07
C GLY A 166 23.90 -5.77 21.68
N ARG A 167 24.94 -5.01 21.28
CA ARG A 167 25.21 -3.66 21.82
C ARG A 167 24.09 -2.70 21.45
N ARG A 168 23.75 -1.82 22.39
CA ARG A 168 22.76 -0.75 22.20
C ARG A 168 23.35 0.59 22.60
N ALA A 169 23.03 1.63 21.84
CA ALA A 169 23.45 3.00 22.13
C ALA A 169 22.28 3.96 21.92
N GLN A 170 22.15 4.95 22.80
CA GLN A 170 21.25 6.06 22.58
C GLN A 170 21.94 7.09 21.70
N ILE A 171 21.24 7.52 20.65
CA ILE A 171 21.68 8.59 19.75
C ILE A 171 20.75 9.78 19.95
N THR A 172 21.33 10.96 20.09
CA THR A 172 20.58 12.23 20.07
C THR A 172 21.07 13.05 18.88
N VAL A 173 20.15 13.41 18.00
CA VAL A 173 20.41 14.33 16.89
C VAL A 173 19.69 15.63 17.19
N ARG A 174 20.40 16.76 17.13
CA ARG A 174 19.81 18.10 17.26
C ARG A 174 19.60 18.69 15.88
N ALA A 175 18.36 19.09 15.60
CA ALA A 175 18.00 19.67 14.31
C ALA A 175 16.78 20.59 14.48
N PRO A 176 16.76 21.76 13.81
CA PRO A 176 15.61 22.66 13.80
C PRO A 176 14.50 22.21 12.86
N GLN A 177 14.77 21.19 12.03
CA GLN A 177 13.84 20.58 11.09
C GLN A 177 13.90 19.06 11.30
N VAL A 178 12.77 18.43 11.58
CA VAL A 178 12.64 16.98 11.78
C VAL A 178 11.52 16.47 10.88
N VAL A 179 11.83 15.49 10.04
CA VAL A 179 10.84 14.86 9.16
C VAL A 179 10.50 13.47 9.68
N VAL A 180 9.21 13.23 9.90
CA VAL A 180 8.64 11.95 10.29
C VAL A 180 8.22 11.20 9.02
N ALA A 181 8.96 10.14 8.73
CA ALA A 181 8.79 9.31 7.53
C ALA A 181 8.86 7.81 7.87
N CYS A 182 8.22 7.40 8.97
CA CYS A 182 8.24 6.04 9.50
C CYS A 182 7.11 5.14 8.93
N GLY A 183 6.25 5.69 8.06
CA GLY A 183 5.06 5.03 7.51
C GLY A 183 3.83 5.16 8.41
N ALA A 184 2.64 4.91 7.86
CA ALA A 184 1.35 5.13 8.54
C ALA A 184 1.05 4.23 9.75
N LEU A 185 1.98 3.38 10.15
CA LEU A 185 1.88 2.61 11.39
C LEU A 185 2.81 3.16 12.48
N GLU A 186 4.04 3.51 12.12
CA GLU A 186 5.07 3.92 13.09
C GLU A 186 5.18 5.44 13.24
N SER A 187 4.84 6.23 12.21
CA SER A 187 4.78 7.70 12.31
C SER A 187 3.81 8.18 13.39
N PRO A 188 2.54 7.73 13.44
CA PRO A 188 1.65 8.11 14.54
C PRO A 188 2.16 7.59 15.89
N ALA A 189 2.80 6.41 15.94
CA ALA A 189 3.36 5.89 17.17
C ALA A 189 4.53 6.74 17.70
N LEU A 190 5.42 7.23 16.81
CA LEU A 190 6.50 8.14 17.18
C LEU A 190 5.95 9.47 17.71
N LEU A 191 4.95 10.06 17.04
CA LEU A 191 4.31 11.30 17.48
C LEU A 191 3.59 11.12 18.83
N LEU A 192 2.83 10.02 19.01
CA LEU A 192 2.18 9.67 20.28
C LEU A 192 3.19 9.48 21.42
N ARG A 193 4.30 8.76 21.20
CA ARG A 193 5.39 8.64 22.19
C ARG A 193 6.02 9.99 22.53
N SER A 194 5.95 10.95 21.62
CA SER A 194 6.52 12.29 21.79
C SER A 194 5.52 13.29 22.38
N GLY A 195 4.24 12.90 22.55
CA GLY A 195 3.19 13.76 23.11
C GLY A 195 2.74 14.90 22.19
N ILE A 196 2.87 14.72 20.86
CA ILE A 196 2.57 15.75 19.86
C ILE A 196 1.69 15.19 18.72
N GLY A 197 1.23 16.05 17.82
CA GLY A 197 0.37 15.71 16.68
C GLY A 197 -1.12 15.99 16.92
N GLY A 198 -1.43 16.77 17.96
CA GLY A 198 -2.80 17.18 18.29
C GLY A 198 -3.79 16.03 18.54
N PRO A 199 -5.11 16.31 18.47
CA PRO A 199 -6.15 15.31 18.76
C PRO A 199 -6.32 14.25 17.65
N SER A 200 -5.76 14.49 16.47
CA SER A 200 -6.00 13.67 15.27
C SER A 200 -4.93 12.59 15.03
N VAL A 201 -3.79 12.63 15.74
CA VAL A 201 -2.72 11.65 15.54
C VAL A 201 -3.20 10.22 15.80
N GLY A 202 -2.89 9.33 14.87
CA GLY A 202 -3.28 7.93 14.89
C GLY A 202 -4.70 7.65 14.40
N HIS A 203 -5.54 8.65 14.19
CA HIS A 203 -6.89 8.45 13.61
C HIS A 203 -6.84 8.31 12.09
N HIS A 204 -7.94 7.87 11.47
CA HIS A 204 -8.10 7.82 10.01
C HIS A 204 -7.11 6.88 9.30
N LEU A 205 -6.82 5.72 9.91
CA LEU A 205 -6.05 4.69 9.22
C LEU A 205 -6.86 4.15 8.05
N HIS A 206 -6.36 4.34 6.84
CA HIS A 206 -6.88 3.71 5.63
C HIS A 206 -5.95 2.59 5.18
N LEU A 207 -6.52 1.53 4.60
CA LEU A 207 -5.75 0.32 4.30
C LEU A 207 -5.86 -0.17 2.85
N HIS A 208 -6.80 0.31 2.04
CA HIS A 208 -7.22 -0.45 0.87
C HIS A 208 -7.44 -1.95 1.16
N PRO A 209 -8.47 -2.31 1.95
CA PRO A 209 -8.78 -3.71 2.24
C PRO A 209 -8.85 -4.51 0.95
N THR A 210 -8.12 -5.62 0.88
CA THR A 210 -8.00 -6.40 -0.36
C THR A 210 -8.63 -7.79 -0.19
N THR A 211 -9.50 -8.17 -1.13
CA THR A 211 -10.06 -9.53 -1.24
C THR A 211 -9.30 -10.34 -2.28
N ALA A 212 -9.29 -11.67 -2.17
CA ALA A 212 -8.59 -12.54 -3.12
C ALA A 212 -9.40 -13.80 -3.46
N THR A 213 -9.56 -14.10 -4.75
CA THR A 213 -10.08 -15.39 -5.22
C THR A 213 -9.00 -16.16 -5.95
N ILE A 214 -9.12 -17.49 -5.94
CA ILE A 214 -8.14 -18.38 -6.57
C ILE A 214 -8.87 -19.21 -7.63
N GLY A 215 -8.43 -19.13 -8.88
CA GLY A 215 -8.92 -19.96 -9.97
C GLY A 215 -7.90 -21.01 -10.36
N TYR A 216 -8.37 -22.24 -10.62
CA TYR A 216 -7.57 -23.32 -11.21
C TYR A 216 -7.92 -23.49 -12.68
N TYR A 217 -6.90 -23.66 -13.51
CA TYR A 217 -6.99 -23.68 -14.97
C TYR A 217 -6.49 -25.02 -15.52
N PRO A 218 -6.94 -25.44 -16.71
CA PRO A 218 -6.52 -26.72 -17.29
C PRO A 218 -5.05 -26.73 -17.72
N GLU A 219 -4.51 -25.57 -18.09
CA GLU A 219 -3.12 -25.42 -18.54
C GLU A 219 -2.20 -24.94 -17.42
N ASP A 220 -0.90 -25.02 -17.67
CA ASP A 220 0.10 -24.42 -16.80
C ASP A 220 -0.08 -22.91 -16.69
N VAL A 221 -0.05 -22.42 -15.46
CA VAL A 221 -0.10 -21.00 -15.14
C VAL A 221 1.28 -20.49 -14.73
N GLU A 222 2.02 -21.24 -13.91
CA GLU A 222 3.35 -20.82 -13.41
C GLU A 222 3.32 -19.39 -12.84
N ALA A 223 2.36 -19.09 -11.97
CA ALA A 223 2.07 -17.74 -11.50
C ALA A 223 3.24 -17.06 -10.72
N TRP A 224 4.28 -17.81 -10.38
CA TRP A 224 5.53 -17.30 -9.79
C TRP A 224 6.49 -16.67 -10.81
N LYS A 225 6.17 -16.69 -12.10
CA LYS A 225 6.96 -16.02 -13.15
C LYS A 225 6.35 -14.67 -13.53
N GLY A 226 7.21 -13.79 -14.01
CA GLY A 226 6.87 -12.46 -14.47
C GLY A 226 6.49 -11.53 -13.32
N ALA A 227 6.41 -10.24 -13.63
CA ALA A 227 6.21 -9.25 -12.60
C ALA A 227 4.74 -9.24 -12.15
N PRO A 228 4.44 -9.27 -10.84
CA PRO A 228 3.07 -9.12 -10.35
C PRO A 228 2.53 -7.72 -10.66
N GLN A 229 1.20 -7.60 -10.72
CA GLN A 229 0.50 -6.31 -10.94
C GLN A 229 0.97 -5.55 -12.20
N ALA A 230 1.32 -6.25 -13.28
CA ALA A 230 1.62 -5.63 -14.58
C ALA A 230 0.38 -5.40 -15.46
N GLY A 231 -0.76 -5.99 -15.08
CA GLY A 231 -2.08 -5.70 -15.64
C GLY A 231 -3.03 -5.13 -14.59
N LEU A 232 -3.98 -4.32 -15.03
CA LEU A 232 -4.95 -3.62 -14.19
C LEU A 232 -6.32 -3.54 -14.88
N ILE A 233 -7.38 -3.79 -14.11
CA ILE A 233 -8.77 -3.48 -14.46
C ILE A 233 -9.24 -2.38 -13.52
N GLU A 234 -9.58 -1.21 -14.07
CA GLU A 234 -9.95 -0.02 -13.31
C GLU A 234 -11.41 0.43 -13.49
N GLN A 235 -12.18 -0.21 -14.37
CA GLN A 235 -13.59 0.14 -14.61
C GLN A 235 -14.48 0.17 -13.34
N HIS A 236 -14.08 -0.55 -12.29
CA HIS A 236 -14.78 -0.62 -11.02
C HIS A 236 -14.26 0.38 -9.97
N GLU A 237 -13.36 1.29 -10.33
CA GLU A 237 -12.69 2.18 -9.38
C GLU A 237 -13.60 3.27 -8.79
N ASN A 238 -14.70 3.56 -9.49
CA ASN A 238 -15.65 4.62 -9.15
C ASN A 238 -17.08 4.13 -9.37
N ILE A 239 -17.50 3.14 -8.58
CA ILE A 239 -18.85 2.59 -8.68
C ILE A 239 -19.85 3.53 -8.00
N GLU A 240 -19.52 4.02 -6.82
CA GLU A 240 -20.46 4.77 -5.99
C GLU A 240 -19.71 5.82 -5.17
N GLN A 241 -20.07 7.09 -5.38
CA GLN A 241 -19.53 8.24 -4.63
C GLN A 241 -18.00 8.39 -4.70
N GLY A 242 -17.34 8.03 -5.80
CA GLY A 242 -15.87 8.07 -5.87
C GLY A 242 -15.18 6.83 -5.28
N HIS A 243 -15.94 5.86 -4.76
CA HIS A 243 -15.44 4.64 -4.15
C HIS A 243 -15.75 3.40 -4.99
N GLY A 244 -14.84 2.44 -4.93
CA GLY A 244 -14.87 1.24 -5.75
C GLY A 244 -13.64 0.37 -5.47
N PHE A 245 -13.19 -0.37 -6.47
CA PHE A 245 -12.02 -1.23 -6.36
C PHE A 245 -11.29 -1.38 -7.71
N LEU A 246 -10.01 -1.70 -7.61
CA LEU A 246 -9.17 -2.12 -8.74
C LEU A 246 -9.00 -3.63 -8.71
N ILE A 247 -8.97 -4.30 -9.86
CA ILE A 247 -8.60 -5.72 -9.93
C ILE A 247 -7.19 -5.87 -10.51
N GLU A 248 -6.36 -6.63 -9.80
CA GLU A 248 -4.97 -6.91 -10.15
C GLU A 248 -4.62 -8.40 -9.92
N THR A 249 -3.39 -8.78 -10.28
CA THR A 249 -2.80 -10.08 -9.96
C THR A 249 -1.69 -9.91 -8.91
N PRO A 250 -1.76 -10.60 -7.76
CA PRO A 250 -0.76 -10.46 -6.72
C PRO A 250 0.50 -11.26 -7.07
N GLN A 251 1.53 -11.11 -6.25
CA GLN A 251 2.63 -12.07 -6.21
C GLN A 251 2.13 -13.46 -5.83
N TYR A 252 2.69 -14.48 -6.47
CA TYR A 252 2.36 -15.87 -6.21
C TYR A 252 3.63 -16.68 -6.01
N THR A 253 3.88 -17.12 -4.78
CA THR A 253 5.00 -18.01 -4.43
C THR A 253 4.47 -19.13 -3.54
N THR A 254 5.23 -20.21 -3.39
CA THR A 254 4.78 -21.39 -2.63
C THR A 254 4.32 -21.04 -1.22
N ALA A 255 5.09 -20.21 -0.50
CA ALA A 255 4.75 -19.79 0.85
C ALA A 255 3.47 -18.93 0.90
N LEU A 256 3.33 -17.98 -0.04
CA LEU A 256 2.14 -17.12 -0.10
C LEU A 256 0.90 -17.90 -0.47
N ALA A 257 0.98 -18.76 -1.49
CA ALA A 257 -0.13 -19.61 -1.91
C ALA A 257 -0.58 -20.54 -0.78
N ALA A 258 0.36 -21.24 -0.14
CA ALA A 258 0.06 -22.10 1.01
C ALA A 258 -0.59 -21.31 2.15
N SER A 259 -0.11 -20.09 2.43
CA SER A 259 -0.69 -19.25 3.47
C SER A 259 -2.10 -18.75 3.12
N ALA A 260 -2.41 -18.55 1.83
CA ALA A 260 -3.68 -17.97 1.38
C ALA A 260 -4.81 -19.01 1.23
N LEU A 261 -4.47 -20.28 1.05
CA LEU A 261 -5.47 -21.34 0.89
C LEU A 261 -6.21 -21.63 2.20
N PRO A 262 -7.52 -21.91 2.14
CA PRO A 262 -8.27 -22.33 3.31
C PRO A 262 -7.73 -23.67 3.84
N TYR A 263 -7.63 -23.77 5.17
CA TYR A 263 -7.22 -25.01 5.82
C TYR A 263 -8.45 -25.70 6.43
N ALA A 264 -8.88 -26.80 5.80
CA ALA A 264 -9.90 -27.71 6.32
C ALA A 264 -9.28 -28.99 6.91
N SER A 265 -8.31 -29.57 6.20
CA SER A 265 -7.53 -30.74 6.64
C SER A 265 -6.21 -30.79 5.86
N ALA A 266 -5.24 -31.58 6.36
CA ALA A 266 -3.98 -31.79 5.65
C ALA A 266 -4.19 -32.38 4.24
N HIS A 267 -5.18 -33.28 4.08
CA HIS A 267 -5.52 -33.85 2.78
C HIS A 267 -6.10 -32.80 1.82
N ALA A 268 -7.07 -32.00 2.28
CA ALA A 268 -7.67 -30.95 1.45
C ALA A 268 -6.62 -29.89 1.05
N HIS A 269 -5.78 -29.48 1.99
CA HIS A 269 -4.70 -28.53 1.72
C HIS A 269 -3.68 -29.10 0.72
N LYS A 270 -3.27 -30.37 0.87
CA LYS A 270 -2.39 -31.05 -0.09
C LYS A 270 -3.01 -31.14 -1.48
N ARG A 271 -4.32 -31.42 -1.59
CA ARG A 271 -5.04 -31.42 -2.88
C ARG A 271 -4.94 -30.06 -3.56
N LEU A 272 -5.24 -28.99 -2.83
CA LEU A 272 -5.18 -27.62 -3.35
C LEU A 272 -3.76 -27.23 -3.75
N MET A 273 -2.77 -27.49 -2.90
CA MET A 273 -1.36 -27.21 -3.19
C MET A 273 -0.80 -28.05 -4.34
N SER A 274 -1.36 -29.23 -4.63
CA SER A 274 -0.96 -30.02 -5.81
C SER A 274 -1.33 -29.33 -7.13
N GLY A 275 -2.32 -28.42 -7.11
CA GLY A 275 -2.69 -27.58 -8.25
C GLY A 275 -1.93 -26.25 -8.33
N PHE A 276 -0.91 -26.01 -7.49
CA PHE A 276 -0.15 -24.75 -7.42
C PHE A 276 0.35 -24.24 -8.79
N ARG A 277 0.81 -25.15 -9.66
CA ARG A 277 1.27 -24.83 -11.03
C ARG A 277 0.16 -24.32 -11.96
N HIS A 278 -1.08 -24.66 -11.67
CA HIS A 278 -2.25 -24.42 -12.51
C HIS A 278 -3.17 -23.32 -11.96
N ALA A 279 -2.78 -22.65 -10.87
CA ALA A 279 -3.61 -21.68 -10.20
C ALA A 279 -3.17 -20.24 -10.49
N ALA A 280 -4.15 -19.34 -10.60
CA ALA A 280 -3.95 -17.89 -10.55
C ALA A 280 -4.84 -17.26 -9.49
N THR A 281 -4.33 -16.21 -8.84
CA THR A 281 -5.10 -15.40 -7.89
C THR A 281 -5.45 -14.06 -8.54
N PHE A 282 -6.70 -13.63 -8.41
CA PHE A 282 -7.09 -12.25 -8.66
C PHE A 282 -7.37 -11.56 -7.34
N ILE A 283 -6.90 -10.33 -7.19
CA ILE A 283 -7.13 -9.50 -6.01
C ILE A 283 -7.97 -8.29 -6.38
N ALA A 284 -8.78 -7.82 -5.44
CA ALA A 284 -9.53 -6.59 -5.59
C ALA A 284 -9.17 -5.64 -4.46
N VAL A 285 -8.60 -4.50 -4.81
CA VAL A 285 -8.06 -3.50 -3.90
C VAL A 285 -9.12 -2.41 -3.73
N LEU A 286 -9.80 -2.38 -2.58
CA LEU A 286 -10.87 -1.42 -2.33
C LEU A 286 -10.32 -0.04 -2.02
N ARG A 287 -11.06 1.01 -2.40
CA ARG A 287 -10.87 2.36 -1.84
C ARG A 287 -11.79 2.50 -0.62
N ASP A 288 -11.26 2.30 0.57
CA ASP A 288 -12.05 2.36 1.81
C ASP A 288 -12.50 3.79 2.17
N ARG A 289 -13.77 3.91 2.55
CA ARG A 289 -14.37 5.10 3.17
C ARG A 289 -14.29 5.04 4.68
N GLY A 290 -14.56 3.86 5.24
CA GLY A 290 -14.30 3.55 6.63
C GLY A 290 -12.82 3.69 6.97
N HIS A 291 -12.53 3.76 8.26
CA HIS A 291 -11.17 3.93 8.73
C HIS A 291 -10.94 3.24 10.07
N GLY A 292 -9.68 2.89 10.29
CA GLY A 292 -9.18 2.38 11.56
C GLY A 292 -8.46 3.44 12.37
N ARG A 293 -7.69 2.96 13.35
CA ARG A 293 -6.86 3.78 14.24
C ARG A 293 -5.58 3.07 14.60
N VAL A 294 -4.52 3.84 14.80
CA VAL A 294 -3.27 3.43 15.44
C VAL A 294 -3.15 4.10 16.79
N THR A 295 -2.95 3.31 17.84
CA THR A 295 -2.59 3.77 19.18
C THR A 295 -1.24 3.16 19.56
N ILE A 296 -0.78 3.39 20.80
CA ILE A 296 0.43 2.73 21.32
C ILE A 296 0.11 1.89 22.57
N ASN A 297 0.85 0.80 22.76
CA ASN A 297 0.83 0.02 24.00
C ASN A 297 1.70 0.69 25.09
N ARG A 298 1.80 0.06 26.27
CA ARG A 298 2.63 0.55 27.39
C ARG A 298 4.12 0.67 27.05
N ASP A 299 4.62 -0.14 26.12
CA ASP A 299 6.00 -0.11 25.64
C ASP A 299 6.20 0.88 24.47
N GLY A 300 5.15 1.63 24.09
CA GLY A 300 5.19 2.57 22.97
C GLY A 300 5.15 1.95 21.58
N ASN A 301 4.84 0.65 21.47
CA ASN A 301 4.69 -0.05 20.19
C ASN A 301 3.30 0.19 19.59
N PRO A 302 3.18 0.31 18.24
CA PRO A 302 1.91 0.56 17.59
C PRO A 302 0.91 -0.59 17.81
N ILE A 303 -0.33 -0.24 18.14
CA ILE A 303 -1.49 -1.11 18.12
C ILE A 303 -2.40 -0.62 16.99
N VAL A 304 -2.62 -1.50 16.01
CA VAL A 304 -3.45 -1.18 14.83
C VAL A 304 -4.84 -1.78 15.00
N ARG A 305 -5.89 -1.01 14.81
CA ARG A 305 -7.29 -1.51 14.79
C ARG A 305 -7.95 -1.07 13.49
N TYR A 306 -8.62 -1.99 12.82
CA TYR A 306 -9.31 -1.69 11.57
C TYR A 306 -10.45 -2.70 11.37
N ALA A 307 -11.68 -2.18 11.32
CA ALA A 307 -12.86 -2.96 11.02
C ALA A 307 -13.44 -2.50 9.68
N LEU A 308 -13.67 -3.44 8.77
CA LEU A 308 -14.40 -3.17 7.53
C LEU A 308 -15.90 -3.18 7.81
N SER A 309 -16.41 -2.10 8.42
CA SER A 309 -17.80 -1.99 8.88
C SER A 309 -18.61 -0.92 8.17
N ASP A 310 -17.99 -0.08 7.36
CA ASP A 310 -18.69 0.94 6.59
C ASP A 310 -19.56 0.29 5.51
N GLU A 311 -20.83 0.71 5.40
CA GLU A 311 -21.79 0.07 4.50
C GLU A 311 -21.40 0.14 3.02
N LEU A 312 -20.77 1.25 2.60
CA LEU A 312 -20.33 1.40 1.22
C LEU A 312 -19.16 0.46 0.91
N ASP A 313 -18.22 0.36 1.86
CA ASP A 313 -17.09 -0.57 1.75
C ASP A 313 -17.56 -2.03 1.73
N LEU A 314 -18.53 -2.40 2.57
CA LEU A 314 -19.14 -3.73 2.57
C LEU A 314 -19.82 -4.06 1.24
N ARG A 315 -20.60 -3.11 0.67
CA ARG A 315 -21.21 -3.29 -0.65
C ARG A 315 -20.16 -3.46 -1.74
N ASN A 316 -19.12 -2.63 -1.74
CA ASN A 316 -18.04 -2.70 -2.72
C ASN A 316 -17.20 -3.97 -2.57
N ALA A 317 -17.00 -4.49 -1.37
CA ALA A 317 -16.36 -5.79 -1.16
C ALA A 317 -17.19 -6.94 -1.75
N GLY A 318 -18.51 -6.91 -1.56
CA GLY A 318 -19.41 -7.87 -2.18
C GLY A 318 -19.37 -7.82 -3.72
N ARG A 319 -19.33 -6.61 -4.30
CA ARG A 319 -19.18 -6.39 -5.76
C ARG A 319 -17.81 -6.88 -6.25
N ALA A 320 -16.75 -6.66 -5.49
CA ALA A 320 -15.40 -7.12 -5.80
C ALA A 320 -15.30 -8.64 -5.85
N ILE A 321 -15.80 -9.33 -4.83
CA ILE A 321 -15.84 -10.81 -4.77
C ILE A 321 -16.58 -11.40 -5.96
N GLU A 322 -17.74 -10.82 -6.30
CA GLU A 322 -18.51 -11.23 -7.47
C GLU A 322 -17.73 -11.00 -8.76
N ALA A 323 -17.15 -9.81 -8.94
CA ALA A 323 -16.41 -9.46 -10.12
C ALA A 323 -15.22 -10.40 -10.33
N GLN A 324 -14.47 -10.71 -9.27
CA GLN A 324 -13.36 -11.65 -9.30
C GLN A 324 -13.79 -13.07 -9.70
N ALA A 325 -14.91 -13.56 -9.16
CA ALA A 325 -15.45 -14.88 -9.50
C ALA A 325 -15.89 -14.97 -10.97
N ARG A 326 -16.62 -13.95 -11.46
CA ARG A 326 -17.03 -13.88 -12.87
C ARG A 326 -15.82 -13.79 -13.80
N LEU A 327 -14.80 -13.03 -13.41
CA LEU A 327 -13.56 -12.88 -14.17
C LEU A 327 -12.81 -14.19 -14.32
N HIS A 328 -12.68 -14.98 -13.25
CA HIS A 328 -12.10 -16.32 -13.32
C HIS A 328 -12.90 -17.26 -14.23
N ALA A 329 -14.24 -17.27 -14.10
CA ALA A 329 -15.09 -18.12 -14.91
C ALA A 329 -14.97 -17.76 -16.42
N ALA A 330 -15.01 -16.46 -16.74
CA ALA A 330 -14.83 -15.95 -18.09
C ALA A 330 -13.43 -16.23 -18.65
N ALA A 331 -12.40 -16.25 -17.79
CA ALA A 331 -11.03 -16.63 -18.15
C ALA A 331 -10.82 -18.15 -18.33
N GLY A 332 -11.86 -18.98 -18.14
CA GLY A 332 -11.79 -20.42 -18.34
C GLY A 332 -11.31 -21.24 -17.13
N ALA A 333 -11.44 -20.71 -15.91
CA ALA A 333 -11.17 -21.50 -14.71
C ALA A 333 -12.16 -22.69 -14.60
N HIS A 334 -11.68 -23.85 -14.17
CA HIS A 334 -12.52 -25.03 -13.92
C HIS A 334 -12.88 -25.23 -12.44
N GLU A 335 -12.16 -24.58 -11.52
CA GLU A 335 -12.47 -24.50 -10.09
C GLU A 335 -12.16 -23.07 -9.60
N ILE A 336 -13.03 -22.47 -8.79
CA ILE A 336 -12.83 -21.14 -8.17
C ILE A 336 -13.02 -21.26 -6.66
N LEU A 337 -12.09 -20.71 -5.88
CA LEU A 337 -12.11 -20.70 -4.43
C LEU A 337 -12.15 -19.27 -3.87
N ALA A 338 -12.91 -19.09 -2.80
CA ALA A 338 -12.77 -17.94 -1.91
C ALA A 338 -11.53 -18.11 -1.00
N ALA A 339 -10.69 -17.08 -0.87
CA ALA A 339 -9.56 -17.11 0.07
C ALA A 339 -10.02 -16.82 1.51
N THR A 340 -10.50 -17.84 2.20
CA THR A 340 -10.99 -17.75 3.59
C THR A 340 -9.97 -18.23 4.63
N GLY A 341 -10.19 -17.82 5.89
CA GLY A 341 -9.39 -18.20 7.06
C GLY A 341 -9.32 -19.72 7.26
N HIS A 342 -10.48 -20.30 7.50
CA HIS A 342 -10.66 -21.70 7.86
C HIS A 342 -11.99 -22.22 7.29
N GLY A 343 -12.17 -23.53 7.34
CA GLY A 343 -13.41 -24.19 6.94
C GLY A 343 -13.31 -24.88 5.58
N ASP A 344 -14.37 -25.60 5.23
CA ASP A 344 -14.47 -26.34 3.97
C ASP A 344 -14.31 -25.37 2.78
N PRO A 345 -13.37 -25.63 1.84
CA PRO A 345 -13.20 -24.80 0.66
C PRO A 345 -14.50 -24.72 -0.13
N ARG A 346 -15.22 -23.61 0.05
CA ARG A 346 -16.36 -23.27 -0.80
C ARG A 346 -15.81 -23.03 -2.20
N ALA A 347 -16.12 -23.97 -3.09
CA ALA A 347 -15.61 -24.01 -4.44
C ALA A 347 -16.76 -23.96 -5.43
N TRP A 348 -16.61 -23.14 -6.46
CA TRP A 348 -17.35 -23.36 -7.71
C TRP A 348 -16.54 -24.28 -8.62
N ARG A 349 -17.23 -25.10 -9.43
CA ARG A 349 -16.64 -25.96 -10.46
C ARG A 349 -17.33 -25.70 -11.79
N ALA A 350 -16.60 -25.82 -12.91
CA ALA A 350 -17.18 -25.68 -14.24
C ALA A 350 -18.40 -26.61 -14.43
N GLY A 351 -19.44 -26.08 -15.06
CA GLY A 351 -20.76 -26.74 -15.17
C GLY A 351 -21.67 -26.53 -13.95
N GLY A 352 -21.15 -26.01 -12.83
CA GLY A 352 -21.94 -25.64 -11.66
C GLY A 352 -22.61 -24.26 -11.77
N ARG A 353 -23.55 -23.98 -10.86
CA ARG A 353 -24.29 -22.71 -10.81
C ARG A 353 -23.44 -21.59 -10.20
N LEU A 354 -22.80 -20.78 -11.05
CA LEU A 354 -21.94 -19.67 -10.61
C LEU A 354 -22.66 -18.67 -9.72
N GLU A 355 -23.93 -18.37 -10.00
CA GLU A 355 -24.74 -17.44 -9.20
C GLU A 355 -24.91 -17.90 -7.75
N GLU A 356 -25.00 -19.21 -7.49
CA GLU A 356 -25.09 -19.73 -6.13
C GLU A 356 -23.78 -19.58 -5.38
N PHE A 357 -22.66 -19.82 -6.07
CA PHE A 357 -21.35 -19.58 -5.49
C PHE A 357 -21.17 -18.11 -5.13
N VAL A 358 -21.51 -17.18 -6.04
CA VAL A 358 -21.43 -15.74 -5.78
C VAL A 358 -22.32 -15.33 -4.59
N ALA A 359 -23.58 -15.76 -4.56
CA ALA A 359 -24.49 -15.46 -3.45
C ALA A 359 -23.97 -16.00 -2.12
N CYS A 360 -23.38 -17.20 -2.13
CA CYS A 360 -22.78 -17.83 -0.97
C CYS A 360 -21.51 -17.09 -0.50
N ALA A 361 -20.63 -16.74 -1.44
CA ALA A 361 -19.37 -16.04 -1.22
C ALA A 361 -19.58 -14.65 -0.60
N ARG A 362 -20.60 -13.92 -1.06
CA ARG A 362 -20.98 -12.60 -0.55
C ARG A 362 -21.55 -12.61 0.88
N ARG A 363 -21.99 -13.77 1.38
CA ARG A 363 -22.50 -13.94 2.76
C ARG A 363 -21.43 -14.33 3.76
N ILE A 364 -20.23 -14.69 3.30
CA ILE A 364 -19.12 -15.00 4.19
C ILE A 364 -18.69 -13.68 4.88
N PRO A 365 -18.55 -13.64 6.22
CA PRO A 365 -18.08 -12.46 6.92
C PRO A 365 -16.72 -11.97 6.37
N LEU A 366 -16.48 -10.66 6.39
CA LEU A 366 -15.20 -10.08 6.01
C LEU A 366 -14.32 -9.91 7.25
N GLY A 367 -13.09 -10.45 7.23
CA GLY A 367 -12.16 -10.41 8.37
C GLY A 367 -12.12 -11.71 9.17
N ALA A 368 -11.97 -11.61 10.50
CA ALA A 368 -11.72 -12.75 11.38
C ALA A 368 -12.75 -13.89 11.19
N GLY A 369 -12.25 -15.09 10.91
CA GLY A 369 -13.09 -16.29 10.69
C GLY A 369 -13.79 -16.38 9.33
N GLY A 370 -13.67 -15.38 8.45
CA GLY A 370 -14.29 -15.35 7.13
C GLY A 370 -13.28 -15.11 6.00
N TRP A 371 -13.57 -14.15 5.12
CA TRP A 371 -12.63 -13.69 4.09
C TRP A 371 -11.37 -13.12 4.73
N ARG A 372 -10.21 -13.60 4.29
CA ARG A 372 -8.94 -13.00 4.70
C ARG A 372 -8.77 -11.68 3.97
N LEU A 373 -8.72 -10.58 4.71
CA LEU A 373 -8.34 -9.28 4.19
C LEU A 373 -6.85 -9.05 4.39
N PHE A 374 -6.22 -8.36 3.45
CA PHE A 374 -4.84 -7.94 3.59
C PHE A 374 -4.61 -6.55 2.98
N SER A 375 -3.50 -5.95 3.36
CA SER A 375 -3.10 -4.63 2.90
C SER A 375 -1.59 -4.46 2.92
N ALA A 376 -1.08 -3.87 1.84
CA ALA A 376 0.26 -3.27 1.77
C ALA A 376 0.21 -1.73 1.67
N HIS A 377 -0.98 -1.13 1.84
CA HIS A 377 -1.26 0.28 1.59
C HIS A 377 -1.77 0.96 2.86
N GLN A 378 -0.91 1.16 3.85
CA GLN A 378 -1.29 1.85 5.09
C GLN A 378 -1.15 3.36 4.93
N MET A 379 -2.21 4.12 5.23
CA MET A 379 -2.29 5.56 4.94
C MET A 379 -3.04 6.35 6.05
N GLY A 380 -2.82 7.65 6.11
CA GLY A 380 -3.72 8.65 6.72
C GLY A 380 -3.63 8.92 8.23
N THR A 381 -2.81 8.20 8.96
CA THR A 381 -2.74 8.31 10.43
C THR A 381 -2.13 9.60 10.98
N CYS A 382 -1.53 10.42 10.13
CA CYS A 382 -1.01 11.74 10.45
C CYS A 382 -1.47 12.74 9.38
N ARG A 383 -2.76 12.66 9.00
CA ARG A 383 -3.26 13.33 7.80
C ARG A 383 -3.02 14.84 7.80
N MET A 384 -2.73 15.34 6.61
CA MET A 384 -2.64 16.76 6.29
C MET A 384 -4.04 17.37 6.16
N GLY A 385 -4.16 18.64 6.51
CA GLY A 385 -5.37 19.43 6.28
C GLY A 385 -5.26 20.84 6.85
N SER A 386 -6.17 21.72 6.44
CA SER A 386 -6.18 23.12 6.91
C SER A 386 -6.73 23.30 8.33
N ASP A 387 -7.52 22.35 8.84
CA ASP A 387 -8.16 22.43 10.16
C ASP A 387 -7.40 21.58 11.21
N PRO A 388 -6.72 22.21 12.20
CA PRO A 388 -5.93 21.51 13.20
C PRO A 388 -6.75 20.63 14.16
N ARG A 389 -8.08 20.79 14.21
CA ARG A 389 -8.95 19.94 15.04
C ARG A 389 -9.09 18.53 14.46
N ILE A 390 -8.96 18.43 13.14
CA ILE A 390 -9.19 17.20 12.40
C ILE A 390 -7.95 16.75 11.62
N SER A 391 -6.84 17.49 11.62
CA SER A 391 -5.61 17.11 10.92
C SER A 391 -4.39 17.26 11.82
N VAL A 392 -3.33 16.49 11.53
CA VAL A 392 -2.08 16.49 12.31
C VAL A 392 -1.11 17.54 11.77
N ALA A 393 -1.03 17.64 10.45
CA ALA A 393 -0.18 18.56 9.75
C ALA A 393 -0.99 19.50 8.86
N ASP A 394 -0.44 20.67 8.59
CA ASP A 394 -0.96 21.61 7.62
C ASP A 394 -0.86 21.05 6.19
N PRO A 395 -1.44 21.72 5.18
CA PRO A 395 -1.39 21.27 3.78
C PRO A 395 0.02 21.22 3.15
N TRP A 396 1.07 21.66 3.87
CA TRP A 396 2.47 21.56 3.46
C TRP A 396 3.23 20.46 4.20
N GLY A 397 2.58 19.82 5.18
CA GLY A 397 3.13 18.71 5.93
C GLY A 397 3.79 19.11 7.23
N GLU A 398 3.79 20.40 7.62
CA GLU A 398 4.28 20.83 8.93
C GLU A 398 3.22 20.56 10.00
N LEU A 399 3.61 20.07 11.18
CA LEU A 399 2.68 19.89 12.29
C LEU A 399 2.02 21.22 12.68
N HIS A 400 0.74 21.14 13.03
CA HIS A 400 -0.01 22.31 13.51
C HIS A 400 0.49 22.79 14.87
N ASP A 401 0.80 21.86 15.77
CA ASP A 401 1.16 22.11 17.17
C ASP A 401 2.66 22.29 17.42
N VAL A 402 3.53 21.83 16.50
CA VAL A 402 5.00 21.94 16.65
C VAL A 402 5.66 22.36 15.35
N LYS A 403 6.26 23.56 15.33
CA LYS A 403 6.94 24.09 14.15
C LYS A 403 8.28 23.42 13.90
N GLY A 404 8.60 23.20 12.62
CA GLY A 404 9.79 22.47 12.20
C GLY A 404 9.70 20.95 12.34
N VAL A 405 8.57 20.39 12.76
CA VAL A 405 8.29 18.94 12.63
C VAL A 405 7.39 18.74 11.42
N TRP A 406 7.73 17.79 10.55
CA TRP A 406 7.03 17.56 9.29
C TRP A 406 6.65 16.09 9.12
N VAL A 407 5.63 15.80 8.32
CA VAL A 407 5.26 14.45 7.90
C VAL A 407 5.58 14.29 6.41
N GLY A 408 6.30 13.23 6.06
CA GLY A 408 6.81 12.97 4.70
C GLY A 408 6.56 11.56 4.20
N ASP A 409 5.43 10.94 4.58
CA ASP A 409 5.08 9.57 4.19
C ASP A 409 3.56 9.38 3.98
N ALA A 410 3.13 8.13 3.78
CA ALA A 410 1.72 7.77 3.54
C ALA A 410 0.75 8.15 4.67
N SER A 411 1.25 8.38 5.89
CA SER A 411 0.42 8.84 7.01
C SER A 411 -0.17 10.23 6.75
N ALA A 412 0.43 11.01 5.86
CA ALA A 412 0.01 12.37 5.53
C ALA A 412 -1.28 12.44 4.71
N PHE A 413 -1.75 11.33 4.13
CA PHE A 413 -2.89 11.34 3.21
C PHE A 413 -4.21 11.67 3.91
N PRO A 414 -5.05 12.58 3.37
CA PRO A 414 -6.36 12.84 3.94
C PRO A 414 -7.32 11.65 3.94
N THR A 415 -7.28 10.82 2.89
CA THR A 415 -8.14 9.62 2.71
C THR A 415 -7.38 8.51 1.98
N ALA A 416 -8.01 7.35 1.78
CA ALA A 416 -7.54 6.34 0.82
C ALA A 416 -7.39 6.91 -0.61
N THR A 417 -6.30 6.52 -1.29
CA THR A 417 -5.91 7.07 -2.61
C THR A 417 -6.65 6.45 -3.79
N GLY A 418 -7.28 5.29 -3.62
CA GLY A 418 -7.93 4.54 -4.69
C GLY A 418 -6.98 3.96 -5.76
N SER A 419 -5.67 4.09 -5.57
CA SER A 419 -4.61 3.57 -6.45
C SER A 419 -3.39 3.17 -5.62
N ASN A 420 -2.45 2.43 -6.20
CA ASN A 420 -1.23 2.03 -5.48
C ASN A 420 -0.43 3.30 -5.08
N PRO A 421 -0.12 3.50 -3.78
CA PRO A 421 0.16 4.83 -3.27
C PRO A 421 1.60 5.31 -3.48
N MET A 422 2.53 4.47 -3.97
CA MET A 422 3.97 4.79 -4.00
C MET A 422 4.28 6.13 -4.69
N ILE A 423 3.76 6.34 -5.91
CA ILE A 423 4.02 7.57 -6.67
C ILE A 423 3.39 8.78 -5.96
N THR A 424 2.17 8.63 -5.43
CA THR A 424 1.49 9.67 -4.65
C THR A 424 2.27 10.05 -3.39
N ILE A 425 2.82 9.06 -2.66
CA ILE A 425 3.61 9.29 -1.45
C ILE A 425 4.85 10.11 -1.80
N LEU A 426 5.58 9.69 -2.84
CA LEU A 426 6.82 10.35 -3.25
C LEU A 426 6.58 11.75 -3.80
N ALA A 427 5.49 11.97 -4.54
CA ALA A 427 5.15 13.29 -5.07
C ALA A 427 4.76 14.26 -3.94
N LEU A 428 3.97 13.81 -2.96
CA LEU A 428 3.67 14.62 -1.78
C LEU A 428 4.93 14.87 -0.93
N ALA A 429 5.79 13.87 -0.74
CA ALA A 429 7.07 14.06 -0.05
C ALA A 429 7.98 15.06 -0.80
N HIS A 430 7.97 15.05 -2.14
CA HIS A 430 8.71 16.01 -2.96
C HIS A 430 8.17 17.44 -2.77
N CYS A 431 6.84 17.61 -2.67
CA CYS A 431 6.21 18.88 -2.33
C CYS A 431 6.62 19.35 -0.91
N THR A 432 6.48 18.49 0.10
CA THR A 432 6.90 18.77 1.48
C THR A 432 8.38 19.14 1.56
N ALA A 433 9.26 18.46 0.81
CA ALA A 433 10.69 18.76 0.79
C ALA A 433 10.98 20.18 0.27
N GLN A 434 10.25 20.66 -0.74
CA GLN A 434 10.37 22.04 -1.21
C GLN A 434 9.88 23.05 -0.16
N ALA A 435 8.78 22.73 0.54
CA ALA A 435 8.28 23.56 1.64
C ALA A 435 9.28 23.66 2.80
N ILE A 436 9.93 22.55 3.18
CA ILE A 436 11.00 22.51 4.17
C ILE A 436 12.17 23.39 3.73
N ALA A 437 12.60 23.27 2.46
CA ALA A 437 13.69 24.05 1.92
C ALA A 437 13.38 25.56 1.90
N ALA A 438 12.15 25.95 1.59
CA ALA A 438 11.69 27.34 1.65
C ALA A 438 11.68 27.86 3.10
N ALA A 439 11.16 27.07 4.04
CA ALA A 439 11.13 27.41 5.46
C ALA A 439 12.54 27.56 6.04
N ALA A 440 13.49 26.70 5.66
CA ALA A 440 14.89 26.78 6.07
C ALA A 440 15.60 28.04 5.55
N ARG A 441 15.16 28.58 4.40
CA ARG A 441 15.66 29.84 3.82
C ARG A 441 14.91 31.10 4.31
N GLY A 442 13.88 30.95 5.15
CA GLY A 442 13.04 32.07 5.60
C GLY A 442 12.18 32.68 4.49
N SER A 443 11.94 31.95 3.39
CA SER A 443 11.12 32.42 2.26
C SER A 443 9.64 32.05 2.44
N ALA A 444 8.72 32.84 1.87
CA ALA A 444 7.31 32.50 1.86
C ALA A 444 7.06 31.18 1.10
N ARG A 445 6.17 30.33 1.63
CA ARG A 445 5.73 29.10 0.95
C ARG A 445 4.95 29.51 -0.30
N THR A 446 5.44 29.12 -1.47
CA THR A 446 4.72 29.35 -2.73
C THR A 446 3.82 28.15 -2.99
N ALA A 447 2.53 28.41 -3.16
CA ALA A 447 1.63 27.39 -3.69
C ALA A 447 2.10 27.00 -5.09
N ALA A 448 2.06 25.71 -5.42
CA ALA A 448 2.30 25.27 -6.78
C ALA A 448 1.14 25.81 -7.64
N ALA A 449 1.37 26.95 -8.29
CA ALA A 449 0.39 27.64 -9.13
C ALA A 449 0.12 26.86 -10.42
#